data_AF-A0ABD2QFJ5-F1
#
_entry.id   AF-A0ABD2QFJ5-F1
#
_cell.length_a   1.000
_cell.length_b   1.000
_cell.length_c   1.000
_cell.angle_alpha   90.00
_cell.angle_beta   90.00
_cell.angle_gamma   90.00
#
_symmetry.space_group_name_H-M   'P 1'
#
loop_
_entity.id
_entity.type
_entity.pdbx_description
1 polymer ?
#
loop_
_entity_poly.entity_id
_entity_poly.type
_entity_poly.pdbx_seq_one_letter_code
_entity_poly.pdbx_strand_id
1 'polypeptide(L)'
;MTTTKQEKKRGAFDFNYYYDSMCVLKDLSPVSAIKANIGKGIIDICVDSLKYPDWAPMLESIKINRNLRFYSFKSKLGSKEQKSVSKASFLNYPSIVTALCSSLKDTLSISSELRFLEFQNIPLSSEDIDLLKYGISRNCSLNHLSLDGCLIGDKLCKS
;
A
#
# COMPACT_ATOMS: atom_id res chain seq x y z
N MET A 1 23.17 0.39 0.33
CA MET A 1 23.17 0.77 1.76
C MET A 1 21.85 0.31 2.36
N THR A 2 21.86 -0.39 3.49
CA THR A 2 20.65 -0.85 4.19
C THR A 2 20.39 0.07 5.39
N THR A 3 19.13 0.41 5.65
CA THR A 3 18.74 1.21 6.83
C THR A 3 19.10 0.48 8.12
N THR A 4 19.66 1.23 9.07
CA THR A 4 20.10 0.73 10.36
C THR A 4 18.92 0.30 11.25
N LYS A 5 19.17 -0.56 12.24
CA LYS A 5 18.14 -1.00 13.21
C LYS A 5 17.51 0.19 13.95
N GLN A 6 18.26 1.26 14.22
CA GLN A 6 17.76 2.46 14.89
C GLN A 6 16.84 3.28 13.99
N GLU A 7 17.20 3.46 12.71
CA GLU A 7 16.33 4.14 11.74
C GLU A 7 15.01 3.41 11.54
N LYS A 8 15.03 2.07 11.50
CA LYS A 8 13.80 1.27 11.44
C LYS A 8 12.92 1.42 12.68
N LYS A 9 13.51 1.51 13.87
CA LYS A 9 12.76 1.75 15.12
C LYS A 9 12.09 3.12 15.12
N ARG A 10 12.81 4.17 14.70
CA ARG A 10 12.24 5.52 14.56
C ARG A 10 11.18 5.56 13.46
N GLY A 11 11.47 4.96 12.32
CA GLY A 11 10.58 4.89 11.15
C GLY A 11 9.27 4.15 11.40
N ALA A 12 9.27 3.20 12.33
CA ALA A 12 8.04 2.53 12.75
C ALA A 12 6.99 3.49 13.31
N PHE A 13 7.39 4.62 13.90
CA PHE A 13 6.49 5.63 14.47
C PHE A 13 6.44 6.92 13.66
N ASP A 14 7.45 7.17 12.82
CA ASP A 14 7.55 8.33 11.92
C ASP A 14 7.69 7.85 10.47
N PHE A 15 6.54 7.64 9.82
CA PHE A 15 6.48 7.20 8.42
C PHE A 15 7.21 8.17 7.50
N ASN A 16 7.03 9.47 7.71
CA ASN A 16 7.54 10.52 6.84
C ASN A 16 9.08 10.49 6.80
N TYR A 17 9.69 10.45 7.99
CA TYR A 17 11.14 10.34 8.13
C TYR A 17 11.71 9.10 7.43
N TYR A 18 11.07 7.95 7.61
CA TYR A 18 11.59 6.71 7.02
C TYR A 18 11.37 6.63 5.51
N TYR A 19 10.23 7.10 5.03
CA TYR A 19 9.95 7.20 3.61
C TYR A 19 10.93 8.12 2.90
N ASP A 20 11.20 9.31 3.46
CA ASP A 20 12.20 10.23 2.92
C ASP A 20 13.59 9.58 2.88
N SER A 21 13.98 8.90 3.97
CA SER A 21 15.25 8.18 4.05
C SER A 21 15.35 7.07 2.99
N MET A 22 14.27 6.31 2.78
CA MET A 22 14.20 5.24 1.79
C MET A 22 14.21 5.76 0.35
N CYS A 23 13.60 6.91 0.09
CA CYS A 23 13.66 7.59 -1.20
C CYS A 23 15.11 8.02 -1.51
N VAL A 24 15.79 8.67 -0.57
CA VAL A 24 17.19 9.08 -0.74
C VAL A 24 18.09 7.87 -1.00
N LEU A 25 17.91 6.76 -0.28
CA LEU A 25 18.68 5.53 -0.48
C LEU A 25 18.46 4.85 -1.84
N LYS A 26 17.40 5.21 -2.55
CA LYS A 26 17.06 4.69 -3.88
C LYS A 26 17.30 5.71 -4.99
N ASP A 27 17.92 6.86 -4.67
CA ASP A 27 18.11 7.99 -5.57
C ASP A 27 16.77 8.52 -6.15
N LEU A 28 15.72 8.51 -5.31
CA LEU A 28 14.37 8.96 -5.64
C LEU A 28 13.98 10.18 -4.83
N SER A 29 13.06 10.98 -5.38
CA SER A 29 12.41 12.08 -4.66
C SER A 29 11.10 11.61 -4.04
N PRO A 30 10.80 11.96 -2.77
CA PRO A 30 9.54 11.59 -2.12
C PRO A 30 8.32 12.10 -2.90
N VAL A 31 7.35 11.23 -3.13
CA VAL A 31 6.13 11.59 -3.84
C VAL A 31 5.21 12.39 -2.92
N SER A 32 4.81 13.59 -3.35
CA SER A 32 3.96 14.50 -2.57
C SER A 32 2.61 13.89 -2.20
N ALA A 33 2.01 13.10 -3.09
CA ALA A 33 0.74 12.42 -2.87
C ALA A 33 0.79 11.47 -1.66
N ILE A 34 1.90 10.73 -1.49
CA ILE A 34 2.10 9.83 -0.33
C ILE A 34 2.22 10.65 0.96
N LYS A 35 2.79 11.86 0.88
CA LYS A 35 3.03 12.72 2.04
C LYS A 35 1.87 13.62 2.42
N ALA A 36 0.88 13.79 1.55
CA ALA A 36 -0.17 14.81 1.67
C ALA A 36 -0.94 14.76 3.00
N ASN A 37 -1.22 13.55 3.53
CA ASN A 37 -2.06 13.38 4.72
C ASN A 37 -1.36 12.64 5.88
N ILE A 38 -0.03 12.44 5.83
CA ILE A 38 0.69 11.71 6.89
C ILE A 38 0.53 12.40 8.25
N GLY A 39 0.50 13.73 8.30
CA GLY A 39 0.30 14.48 9.55
C GLY A 39 -1.05 14.23 10.23
N LYS A 40 -2.03 13.68 9.51
CA LYS A 40 -3.33 13.24 10.04
C LYS A 40 -3.36 11.74 10.37
N GLY A 41 -2.26 11.03 10.14
CA GLY A 41 -2.19 9.57 10.29
C GLY A 41 -2.80 8.79 9.12
N ILE A 42 -2.83 9.39 7.92
CA ILE A 42 -3.57 8.89 6.76
C ILE A 42 -2.64 8.75 5.55
N ILE A 43 -2.70 7.59 4.90
CA ILE A 43 -2.26 7.39 3.51
C ILE A 43 -3.51 7.23 2.66
N ASP A 44 -3.72 8.16 1.73
CA ASP A 44 -4.80 8.09 0.74
C ASP A 44 -4.20 8.44 -0.62
N ILE A 45 -4.01 7.44 -1.47
CA ILE A 45 -3.29 7.58 -2.73
C ILE A 45 -4.02 6.95 -3.91
N CYS A 46 -3.89 7.61 -5.06
CA CYS A 46 -4.24 7.05 -6.35
C CYS A 46 -3.05 6.25 -6.88
N VAL A 47 -3.13 4.92 -6.89
CA VAL A 47 -2.01 4.03 -7.23
C VAL A 47 -1.53 4.19 -8.68
N ASP A 48 -2.43 4.62 -9.58
CA ASP A 48 -2.12 4.87 -10.99
C ASP A 48 -1.16 6.05 -11.21
N SER A 49 -0.98 6.91 -10.20
CA SER A 49 -0.08 8.08 -10.28
C SER A 49 1.36 7.78 -9.91
N LEU A 50 1.64 6.59 -9.35
CA LEU A 50 2.97 6.18 -8.91
C LEU A 50 3.74 5.51 -10.05
N LYS A 51 5.01 5.87 -10.20
CA LYS A 51 5.91 5.16 -11.12
C LYS A 51 6.43 3.89 -10.45
N TYR A 52 6.82 2.91 -11.26
CA TYR A 52 7.39 1.64 -10.78
C TYR A 52 8.44 1.78 -9.65
N PRO A 53 9.46 2.66 -9.74
CA PRO A 53 10.48 2.77 -8.68
C PRO A 53 9.94 3.36 -7.36
N ASP A 54 8.87 4.16 -7.41
CA ASP A 54 8.32 4.84 -6.23
C ASP A 54 7.66 3.87 -5.25
N TRP A 55 7.30 2.67 -5.72
CA TRP A 55 6.69 1.62 -4.91
C TRP A 55 7.64 1.08 -3.85
N ALA A 56 8.91 0.84 -4.18
CA ALA A 56 9.82 0.17 -3.25
C ALA A 56 10.01 0.95 -1.93
N PRO A 57 10.32 2.27 -1.92
CA PRO A 57 10.40 3.04 -0.67
C PRO A 57 9.09 3.07 0.10
N MET A 58 7.95 3.18 -0.61
CA MET A 58 6.63 3.23 0.02
C MET A 58 6.31 1.93 0.74
N LEU A 59 6.48 0.79 0.07
CA LEU A 59 6.19 -0.54 0.60
C LEU A 59 7.02 -0.87 1.84
N GLU A 60 8.34 -0.59 1.78
CA GLU A 60 9.23 -0.76 2.94
C GLU A 60 8.83 0.11 4.12
N SER A 61 8.33 1.32 3.86
CA SER A 61 7.86 2.24 4.90
C SER A 61 6.54 1.79 5.51
N ILE A 62 5.61 1.30 4.71
CA ILE A 62 4.33 0.74 5.17
C ILE A 62 4.61 -0.44 6.10
N LYS A 63 5.42 -1.40 5.63
CA LYS A 63 5.73 -2.67 6.30
C LYS A 63 6.14 -2.54 7.76
N ILE A 64 6.89 -1.49 8.11
CA ILE A 64 7.38 -1.29 9.47
C ILE A 64 6.52 -0.34 10.31
N ASN A 65 5.55 0.34 9.70
CA ASN A 65 4.79 1.39 10.36
C ASN A 65 3.81 0.84 11.40
N ARG A 66 3.63 1.59 12.47
CA ARG A 66 2.75 1.24 13.60
C ARG A 66 1.76 2.33 13.99
N ASN A 67 1.91 3.54 13.44
CA ASN A 67 1.24 4.75 13.93
C ASN A 67 0.11 5.24 13.00
N LEU A 68 0.19 4.96 11.70
CA LEU A 68 -0.84 5.38 10.76
C LEU A 68 -2.14 4.62 11.02
N ARG A 69 -3.25 5.34 10.99
CA ARG A 69 -4.58 4.84 11.33
C ARG A 69 -5.41 4.46 10.12
N PHE A 70 -5.09 5.05 8.96
CA PHE A 70 -5.89 4.94 7.77
C PHE A 70 -4.99 4.72 6.55
N TYR A 71 -5.30 3.67 5.79
CA TYR A 71 -4.65 3.35 4.53
C TYR A 71 -5.73 3.16 3.45
N SER A 72 -5.69 3.97 2.39
CA SER A 72 -6.59 3.88 1.25
C SER A 72 -5.80 3.91 -0.05
N PHE A 73 -6.03 2.88 -0.86
CA PHE A 73 -5.39 2.69 -2.15
C PHE A 73 -6.47 2.60 -3.21
N LYS A 74 -6.46 3.56 -4.15
CA LYS A 74 -7.51 3.71 -5.16
C LYS A 74 -6.92 3.63 -6.56
N SER A 75 -7.51 2.85 -7.44
CA SER A 75 -7.25 2.92 -8.88
C SER A 75 -8.46 3.53 -9.60
N LYS A 76 -8.21 4.43 -10.54
CA LYS A 76 -9.21 4.94 -11.49
C LYS A 76 -9.32 4.04 -12.72
N LEU A 77 -8.27 3.25 -13.00
CA LEU A 77 -8.19 2.41 -14.20
C LEU A 77 -8.82 1.02 -14.01
N GLY A 78 -8.97 0.55 -12.77
CA GLY A 78 -9.56 -0.76 -12.49
C GLY A 78 -11.09 -0.79 -12.43
N SER A 79 -11.75 0.37 -12.54
CA SER A 79 -13.22 0.41 -12.65
C SER A 79 -13.65 -0.18 -13.99
N LYS A 80 -14.70 -1.04 -13.96
CA LYS A 80 -15.25 -1.78 -15.12
C LYS A 80 -15.67 -0.91 -16.33
N GLU A 81 -15.61 0.42 -16.23
CA GLU A 81 -16.12 1.37 -17.22
C GLU A 81 -15.07 1.89 -18.23
N GLN A 82 -13.77 1.64 -18.05
CA GLN A 82 -12.75 2.15 -18.99
C GLN A 82 -12.26 1.08 -19.98
N LYS A 83 -12.74 1.17 -21.23
CA LYS A 83 -12.38 0.32 -22.39
C LYS A 83 -10.95 0.51 -22.93
N SER A 84 -10.07 1.21 -22.22
CA SER A 84 -8.71 1.49 -22.70
C SER A 84 -7.70 1.37 -21.56
N VAL A 85 -7.33 0.12 -21.22
CA VAL A 85 -6.23 -0.14 -20.29
C VAL A 85 -4.95 0.40 -20.94
N SER A 86 -4.44 1.50 -20.40
CA SER A 86 -3.19 2.09 -20.86
C SER A 86 -2.01 1.15 -20.56
N LYS A 87 -1.04 1.06 -21.48
CA LYS A 87 0.12 0.14 -21.39
C LYS A 87 1.02 0.36 -20.16
N ALA A 88 0.85 1.43 -19.39
CA ALA A 88 1.66 1.79 -18.22
C ALA A 88 0.86 1.82 -16.89
N SER A 89 -0.19 1.00 -16.78
CA SER A 89 -1.05 0.98 -15.60
C SER A 89 -0.45 0.13 -14.47
N PHE A 90 -0.65 0.52 -13.21
CA PHE A 90 -0.30 -0.28 -12.02
C PHE A 90 -0.84 -1.72 -12.11
N LEU A 91 -2.02 -1.87 -12.71
CA LEU A 91 -2.69 -3.15 -12.99
C LEU A 91 -1.87 -4.12 -13.86
N ASN A 92 -0.89 -3.63 -14.62
CA ASN A 92 0.00 -4.45 -15.42
C ASN A 92 1.11 -5.11 -14.59
N TYR A 93 1.24 -4.76 -13.30
CA TYR A 93 2.26 -5.28 -12.40
C TYR A 93 1.63 -5.96 -11.17
N PRO A 94 1.09 -7.19 -11.33
CA PRO A 94 0.50 -7.95 -10.22
C PRO A 94 1.45 -8.10 -9.02
N SER A 95 2.76 -8.20 -9.28
CA SER A 95 3.79 -8.27 -8.26
C SER A 95 3.77 -7.09 -7.28
N ILE A 96 3.36 -5.90 -7.73
CA ILE A 96 3.29 -4.72 -6.86
C ILE A 96 2.05 -4.78 -5.97
N VAL A 97 0.91 -5.26 -6.49
CA VAL A 97 -0.31 -5.49 -5.68
C VAL A 97 0.00 -6.48 -4.56
N THR A 98 0.67 -7.59 -4.88
CA THR A 98 1.07 -8.58 -3.89
C THR A 98 2.09 -8.04 -2.89
N ALA A 99 3.05 -7.24 -3.35
CA ALA A 99 4.00 -6.58 -2.45
C ALA A 99 3.33 -5.57 -1.51
N LEU A 100 2.29 -4.86 -1.99
CA LEU A 100 1.45 -3.98 -1.17
C LEU A 100 0.67 -4.77 -0.12
N CYS A 101 -0.01 -5.84 -0.51
CA CYS A 101 -0.76 -6.68 0.42
C CYS A 101 0.17 -7.36 1.44
N SER A 102 1.37 -7.77 1.03
CA SER A 102 2.39 -8.33 1.93
C SER A 102 2.90 -7.31 2.95
N SER A 103 3.16 -6.07 2.50
CA SER A 103 3.57 -4.97 3.39
C SER A 103 2.47 -4.62 4.38
N LEU A 104 1.21 -4.55 3.93
CA LEU A 104 0.06 -4.30 4.79
C LEU A 104 -0.21 -5.44 5.77
N LYS A 105 -0.02 -6.71 5.37
CA LYS A 105 -0.08 -7.86 6.27
C LYS A 105 0.92 -7.69 7.42
N ASP A 106 2.15 -7.27 7.11
CA ASP A 106 3.17 -7.01 8.13
C ASP A 106 2.73 -5.85 9.06
N THR A 107 2.27 -4.73 8.50
CA THR A 107 1.72 -3.58 9.26
C THR A 107 0.54 -3.96 10.16
N LEU A 108 -0.46 -4.67 9.62
CA LEU A 108 -1.63 -5.17 10.33
C LEU A 108 -1.22 -6.07 11.50
N SER A 109 -0.16 -6.87 11.33
CA SER A 109 0.31 -7.78 12.37
C SER A 109 1.02 -7.06 13.54
N ILE A 110 1.47 -5.82 13.35
CA ILE A 110 2.29 -5.09 14.34
C ILE A 110 1.67 -3.78 14.84
N SER A 111 0.71 -3.21 14.13
CA SER A 111 0.10 -1.92 14.47
C SER A 111 -1.11 -2.11 15.40
N SER A 112 -1.15 -1.31 16.47
CA SER A 112 -2.31 -1.16 17.36
C SER A 112 -3.16 0.08 17.02
N GLU A 113 -2.70 0.92 16.08
CA GLU A 113 -3.35 2.18 15.70
C GLU A 113 -4.13 2.08 14.39
N LEU A 114 -3.89 1.06 13.56
CA LEU A 114 -4.55 0.88 12.28
C LEU A 114 -6.05 0.61 12.46
N ARG A 115 -6.90 1.55 12.02
CA ARG A 115 -8.38 1.51 12.19
C ARG A 115 -9.11 1.31 10.86
N PHE A 116 -8.55 1.79 9.75
CA PHE A 116 -9.19 1.78 8.44
C PHE A 116 -8.24 1.27 7.36
N LEU A 117 -8.72 0.31 6.57
CA LEU A 117 -8.05 -0.19 5.38
C LEU A 117 -9.03 -0.21 4.21
N GLU A 118 -8.68 0.48 3.12
CA GLU A 118 -9.52 0.55 1.93
C GLU A 118 -8.70 0.23 0.67
N PHE A 119 -9.26 -0.64 -0.15
CA PHE A 119 -8.89 -0.80 -1.54
C PHE A 119 -10.08 -0.44 -2.39
N GLN A 120 -9.84 0.35 -3.45
CA GLN A 120 -10.87 0.70 -4.41
C GLN A 120 -10.40 0.41 -5.84
N ASN A 121 -11.17 -0.39 -6.57
CA ASN A 121 -10.92 -0.77 -7.96
C ASN A 121 -9.53 -1.39 -8.18
N ILE A 122 -8.95 -2.04 -7.17
CA ILE A 122 -7.66 -2.73 -7.30
C ILE A 122 -7.95 -4.22 -7.36
N PRO A 123 -7.67 -4.91 -8.48
CA PRO A 123 -7.89 -6.34 -8.60
C PRO A 123 -7.01 -7.09 -7.61
N LEU A 124 -7.63 -7.91 -6.76
CA LEU A 124 -6.96 -8.73 -5.76
C LEU A 124 -7.02 -10.20 -6.15
N SER A 125 -5.86 -10.83 -6.25
CA SER A 125 -5.76 -12.28 -6.45
C SER A 125 -6.07 -13.04 -5.16
N SER A 126 -6.26 -14.36 -5.26
CA SER A 126 -6.45 -15.22 -4.08
C SER A 126 -5.26 -15.13 -3.11
N GLU A 127 -4.04 -15.02 -3.62
CA GLU A 127 -2.82 -14.85 -2.80
C GLU A 127 -2.87 -13.54 -2.00
N ASP A 128 -3.29 -12.44 -2.65
CA ASP A 128 -3.40 -11.13 -2.00
C ASP A 128 -4.42 -11.16 -0.85
N ILE A 129 -5.55 -11.85 -1.05
CA ILE A 129 -6.57 -12.05 -0.04
C ILE A 129 -6.06 -12.90 1.13
N ASP A 130 -5.30 -13.96 0.87
CA ASP A 130 -4.72 -14.78 1.94
C ASP A 130 -3.72 -14.00 2.80
N LEU A 131 -2.91 -13.12 2.17
CA LEU A 131 -2.04 -12.19 2.89
C LEU A 131 -2.85 -11.23 3.76
N LEU A 132 -3.88 -10.57 3.22
CA LEU A 132 -4.71 -9.65 3.98
C LEU A 132 -5.44 -10.36 5.13
N LYS A 133 -6.02 -11.53 4.86
CA LYS A 133 -6.68 -12.38 5.86
C LYS A 133 -5.75 -12.71 7.02
N TYR A 134 -4.50 -13.08 6.74
CA TYR A 134 -3.51 -13.35 7.77
C TYR A 134 -3.27 -12.11 8.64
N GLY A 135 -3.01 -10.95 8.03
CA GLY A 135 -2.77 -9.71 8.77
C GLY A 135 -3.97 -9.29 9.62
N ILE A 136 -5.17 -9.34 9.05
CA ILE A 136 -6.42 -9.00 9.73
C ILE A 136 -6.65 -9.91 10.94
N SER A 137 -6.39 -11.21 10.82
CA SER A 137 -6.57 -12.17 11.92
C SER A 137 -5.67 -11.88 13.13
N ARG A 138 -4.59 -11.11 12.95
CA ARG A 138 -3.67 -10.69 14.00
C ARG A 138 -3.95 -9.29 14.52
N ASN A 139 -4.76 -8.50 13.82
CA ASN A 139 -5.03 -7.12 14.19
C ASN A 139 -6.28 -7.01 15.05
N CYS A 140 -6.15 -6.46 16.27
CA CYS A 140 -7.27 -6.26 17.19
C CYS A 140 -7.88 -4.85 17.12
N SER A 141 -7.47 -4.06 16.13
CA SER A 141 -7.59 -2.61 16.15
C SER A 141 -8.25 -2.05 14.89
N LEU A 142 -8.34 -2.84 13.82
CA LEU A 142 -8.98 -2.53 12.56
C LEU A 142 -10.49 -2.60 12.73
N ASN A 143 -11.15 -1.49 12.42
CA ASN A 143 -12.60 -1.33 12.58
C ASN A 143 -13.33 -1.26 11.23
N HIS A 144 -12.62 -0.92 10.15
CA HIS A 144 -13.18 -0.76 8.83
C HIS A 144 -12.28 -1.39 7.76
N LEU A 145 -12.89 -2.22 6.92
CA LEU A 145 -12.28 -2.81 5.74
C LEU A 145 -13.21 -2.59 4.55
N SER A 146 -12.70 -1.95 3.50
CA SER A 146 -13.41 -1.80 2.22
C SER A 146 -12.57 -2.41 1.10
N LEU A 147 -13.21 -3.22 0.25
CA LEU A 147 -12.63 -3.87 -0.94
C LEU A 147 -13.49 -3.56 -2.17
N ASP A 148 -13.95 -2.32 -2.28
CA ASP A 148 -14.90 -1.90 -3.31
C ASP A 148 -14.29 -2.02 -4.71
N GLY A 149 -15.00 -2.65 -5.64
CA GLY A 149 -14.53 -2.83 -7.03
C GLY A 149 -13.27 -3.69 -7.20
N CYS A 150 -12.82 -4.45 -6.18
CA CYS A 150 -11.53 -5.18 -6.20
C CYS A 150 -11.49 -6.51 -6.97
N LEU A 151 -12.52 -6.87 -7.74
CA LEU A 151 -12.54 -8.05 -8.64
C LEU A 151 -11.90 -9.31 -8.02
N ILE A 152 -12.32 -9.68 -6.81
CA ILE A 152 -11.63 -10.67 -5.99
C ILE A 152 -11.64 -12.05 -6.66
N GLY A 153 -10.46 -12.59 -6.98
CA GLY A 153 -10.33 -13.91 -7.59
C GLY A 153 -10.81 -13.99 -9.06
N ASP A 154 -11.38 -12.91 -9.59
CA ASP A 154 -11.67 -12.79 -11.00
C ASP A 154 -10.34 -12.61 -11.73
N LYS A 155 -9.93 -13.65 -12.47
CA LYS A 155 -8.83 -13.49 -13.42
C LYS A 155 -9.25 -12.36 -14.35
N LEU A 156 -8.48 -11.26 -14.39
CA LEU A 156 -8.61 -10.26 -15.44
C LEU A 156 -8.54 -11.02 -16.76
N CYS A 157 -9.68 -11.25 -17.39
CA CYS A 157 -9.76 -11.94 -18.66
C CYS A 157 -8.93 -11.10 -19.63
N LYS A 158 -7.77 -11.62 -20.00
CA LYS A 158 -6.97 -11.09 -21.09
C LYS A 158 -7.77 -11.39 -22.36
N SER A 159 -8.57 -10.43 -22.81
CA SER A 159 -9.18 -10.42 -24.14
C SER A 159 -8.13 -10.12 -25.20
#